data_AF-A0A9X2X3N7-F1
#
_entry.id   AF-A0A9X2X3N7-F1
#
_cell.length_a   1.000
_cell.length_b   1.000
_cell.length_c   1.000
_cell.angle_alpha   90.00
_cell.angle_beta   90.00
_cell.angle_gamma   90.00
#
_symmetry.space_group_name_H-M   'P 1'
#
loop_
_entity.id
_entity.type
_entity.pdbx_description
1 polymer ?
#
loop_
_entity_poly.entity_id
_entity_poly.type
_entity_poly.pdbx_seq_one_letter_code
_entity_poly.pdbx_strand_id
1 'polypeptide(L)'
;MNGFEISISEEGAEAIRKRLAGLEAELQSRAVRAGLNRAGKPILQTMQQLVPVSQGEDGGELKQSLARRSLSKNARGRLGLAEGTVAVRIGPIKKVNSYSQAYVGRLVEHGVEPSTRKVFRRIGGTHNLKRRYAHIRAYTYKHPGQKAQPFMAPALKRNASQFQSRFYDGMAAYLKRKGV
;
A
#
# COMPACT_ATOMS: atom_id res chain seq x y z
N MET A 1 -13.30 -17.02 -55.02
CA MET A 1 -13.05 -16.19 -53.82
C MET A 1 -14.29 -16.30 -52.95
N ASN A 2 -14.30 -17.22 -51.97
CA ASN A 2 -15.45 -17.40 -51.08
C ASN A 2 -15.41 -16.30 -50.02
N GLY A 3 -16.37 -15.38 -50.11
CA GLY A 3 -16.61 -14.36 -49.11
C GLY A 3 -16.90 -15.00 -47.77
N PHE A 4 -16.28 -14.47 -46.73
CA PHE A 4 -16.64 -14.77 -45.34
C PHE A 4 -18.04 -14.20 -45.05
N GLU A 5 -19.09 -14.90 -45.47
CA GLU A 5 -20.42 -14.70 -44.89
C GLU A 5 -20.41 -15.34 -43.50
N ILE A 6 -19.93 -14.58 -42.51
CA ILE A 6 -20.18 -14.91 -41.12
C ILE A 6 -21.66 -14.59 -40.87
N SER A 7 -22.54 -15.58 -41.00
CA SER A 7 -23.91 -15.50 -40.50
C SER A 7 -23.85 -15.49 -38.96
N ILE A 8 -23.66 -14.30 -38.39
CA ILE A 8 -23.69 -14.12 -36.94
C ILE A 8 -25.17 -14.28 -36.52
N SER A 9 -25.50 -15.40 -35.89
CA SER A 9 -26.80 -15.55 -35.21
C SER A 9 -26.96 -14.44 -34.16
N GLU A 10 -28.19 -14.00 -33.88
CA GLU A 10 -28.43 -12.95 -32.87
C GLU A 10 -27.79 -13.29 -31.52
N GLU A 11 -27.83 -14.56 -31.12
CA GLU A 11 -27.16 -15.09 -29.92
C GLU A 11 -25.63 -14.93 -29.99
N GLY A 12 -25.03 -15.15 -31.16
CA GLY A 12 -23.60 -14.92 -31.40
C GLY A 12 -23.23 -13.43 -31.34
N ALA A 13 -24.09 -12.56 -31.86
CA ALA A 13 -23.90 -11.11 -31.81
C ALA A 13 -23.96 -10.58 -30.37
N GLU A 14 -24.90 -11.07 -29.56
CA GLU A 14 -24.98 -10.73 -28.13
C GLU A 14 -23.76 -11.21 -27.35
N ALA A 15 -23.28 -12.43 -27.61
CA ALA A 15 -22.07 -12.95 -26.97
C ALA A 15 -20.84 -12.12 -27.32
N ILE A 16 -20.70 -11.69 -28.57
CA ILE A 16 -19.62 -10.80 -29.03
C ILE A 16 -19.74 -9.43 -28.35
N ARG A 17 -20.94 -8.83 -28.28
CA ARG A 17 -21.16 -7.55 -27.59
C ARG A 17 -20.79 -7.62 -26.10
N LYS A 18 -21.20 -8.68 -25.40
CA LYS A 18 -20.83 -8.90 -23.99
C LYS A 18 -19.31 -9.03 -23.82
N ARG A 19 -18.63 -9.75 -24.72
CA ARG A 19 -17.16 -9.88 -24.72
C ARG A 19 -16.47 -8.54 -24.98
N LEU A 20 -16.96 -7.75 -25.94
CA LEU A 20 -16.43 -6.43 -26.26
C LEU A 20 -16.58 -5.46 -25.08
N ALA A 21 -17.76 -5.42 -24.45
CA ALA A 21 -18.00 -4.62 -23.26
C ALA A 21 -17.06 -5.00 -22.09
N GLY A 22 -16.82 -6.31 -21.90
CA GLY A 22 -15.86 -6.80 -20.91
C GLY A 22 -14.43 -6.37 -21.20
N LEU A 23 -14.01 -6.43 -22.47
CA LEU A 23 -12.69 -5.98 -22.91
C LEU A 23 -12.51 -4.47 -22.72
N GLU A 24 -13.54 -3.68 -23.02
CA GLU A 24 -13.52 -2.24 -22.83
C GLU A 24 -13.35 -1.87 -21.35
N ALA A 25 -14.17 -2.44 -20.47
CA ALA A 25 -14.08 -2.22 -19.02
C ALA A 25 -12.70 -2.64 -18.47
N GLU A 26 -12.14 -3.75 -18.97
CA GLU A 26 -10.81 -4.17 -18.58
C GLU A 26 -9.73 -3.19 -19.06
N LEU A 27 -9.79 -2.73 -20.30
CA LEU A 27 -8.87 -1.76 -20.87
C LEU A 27 -8.90 -0.43 -20.11
N GLN A 28 -10.10 0.09 -19.83
CA GLN A 28 -10.28 1.29 -19.01
C GLN A 28 -9.64 1.11 -17.63
N SER A 29 -9.91 0.00 -16.95
CA SER A 29 -9.35 -0.26 -15.62
C SER A 29 -7.82 -0.35 -15.62
N ARG A 30 -7.22 -0.93 -16.68
CA ARG A 30 -5.77 -1.06 -16.84
C ARG A 30 -5.13 0.29 -17.18
N ALA A 31 -5.78 1.12 -17.99
CA ALA A 31 -5.32 2.47 -18.32
C ALA A 31 -5.33 3.39 -17.09
N VAL A 32 -6.42 3.39 -16.31
CA VAL A 32 -6.52 4.11 -15.03
C VAL A 32 -5.43 3.65 -14.06
N ARG A 33 -5.19 2.33 -13.97
CA ARG A 33 -4.13 1.77 -13.12
C ARG A 33 -2.74 2.25 -13.55
N ALA A 34 -2.48 2.34 -14.85
CA ALA A 34 -1.21 2.84 -15.38
C ALA A 34 -1.01 4.33 -15.02
N GLY A 35 -2.05 5.15 -15.16
CA GLY A 35 -2.06 6.55 -14.72
C GLY A 35 -1.73 6.69 -13.23
N LEU A 36 -2.46 5.97 -12.36
CA LEU A 36 -2.23 5.99 -10.91
C LEU A 36 -0.82 5.54 -10.53
N ASN A 37 -0.28 4.51 -11.18
CA ASN A 37 1.08 4.04 -10.92
C ASN A 37 2.15 5.06 -11.34
N ARG A 38 1.91 5.83 -12.41
CA ARG A 38 2.82 6.89 -12.85
C ARG A 38 2.75 8.11 -11.94
N ALA A 39 1.54 8.55 -11.58
CA ALA A 39 1.32 9.64 -10.63
C ALA A 39 1.83 9.33 -9.22
N GLY A 40 1.73 8.07 -8.77
CA GLY A 40 2.22 7.62 -7.48
C GLY A 40 3.75 7.45 -7.37
N LYS A 41 4.47 7.39 -8.50
CA LYS A 41 5.93 7.23 -8.51
C LYS A 41 6.68 8.37 -7.79
N PRO A 42 6.47 9.65 -8.12
CA PRO A 42 7.16 10.75 -7.44
C PRO A 42 6.75 10.88 -5.97
N ILE A 43 5.48 10.61 -5.62
CA ILE A 43 5.05 10.56 -4.21
C ILE A 43 5.90 9.57 -3.42
N LEU A 44 6.06 8.34 -3.93
CA LEU A 44 6.90 7.33 -3.28
C LEU A 44 8.35 7.80 -3.11
N GLN A 45 8.92 8.44 -4.13
CA GLN A 45 10.29 8.97 -4.08
C GLN A 45 10.42 10.04 -3.00
N THR A 46 9.48 10.98 -2.92
CA THR A 46 9.45 12.00 -1.87
C THR A 46 9.26 11.39 -0.48
N MET A 47 8.41 10.37 -0.33
CA MET A 47 8.26 9.64 0.93
C MET A 47 9.58 8.99 1.37
N GLN A 48 10.31 8.37 0.45
CA GLN A 48 11.62 7.76 0.73
C GLN A 48 12.72 8.79 1.07
N GLN A 49 12.57 10.03 0.64
CA GLN A 49 13.47 11.13 1.02
C GLN A 49 13.14 11.70 2.39
N LEU A 50 11.85 11.75 2.73
CA LEU A 50 11.36 12.36 3.98
C LEU A 50 11.35 11.40 5.17
N VAL A 51 11.29 10.10 4.91
CA VAL A 51 11.22 9.10 5.98
C VAL A 51 12.47 9.19 6.86
N PRO A 52 12.30 9.30 8.19
CA PRO A 52 13.44 9.31 9.10
C PRO A 52 14.10 7.92 9.08
N VAL A 53 15.41 7.91 8.87
CA VAL A 53 16.23 6.69 8.90
C VAL A 53 17.32 6.86 9.94
N SER A 54 17.51 5.86 10.80
CA SER A 54 18.69 5.77 11.65
C SER A 54 19.93 5.60 10.78
N GLN A 55 21.06 6.16 11.23
CA GLN A 55 22.35 5.90 10.63
C GLN A 55 22.87 4.54 11.14
N GLY A 56 23.29 3.63 10.24
CA GLY A 56 23.81 2.30 10.58
C GLY A 56 23.31 1.17 9.67
N GLU A 57 23.76 -0.06 9.92
CA GLU A 57 23.44 -1.27 9.13
C GLU A 57 21.97 -1.69 9.23
N ASP A 58 21.35 -1.54 10.41
CA ASP A 58 19.91 -1.77 10.64
C ASP A 58 19.05 -0.56 10.25
N GLY A 59 19.67 0.49 9.70
CA GLY A 59 19.05 1.74 9.32
C GLY A 59 18.19 1.61 8.07
N GLY A 60 16.91 2.00 8.18
CA GLY A 60 16.09 2.25 7.00
C GLY A 60 15.23 1.08 6.50
N GLU A 61 14.97 0.06 7.33
CA GLU A 61 13.94 -0.95 7.03
C GLU A 61 12.59 -0.30 6.67
N LEU A 62 12.19 0.75 7.39
CA LEU A 62 10.99 1.51 7.08
C LEU A 62 11.07 2.10 5.67
N LYS A 63 12.19 2.69 5.27
CA LYS A 63 12.41 3.25 3.92
C LYS A 63 12.36 2.17 2.84
N GLN A 64 12.98 1.01 3.08
CA GLN A 64 12.95 -0.15 2.18
C GLN A 64 11.54 -0.73 2.04
N SER A 65 10.73 -0.65 3.09
CA SER A 65 9.34 -1.13 3.09
C SER A 65 8.41 -0.29 2.20
N LEU A 66 8.78 0.96 1.92
CA LEU A 66 7.97 1.89 1.14
C LEU A 66 7.86 1.41 -0.30
N ALA A 67 6.61 1.21 -0.75
CA ALA A 67 6.32 0.83 -2.10
C ALA A 67 4.95 1.39 -2.55
N ARG A 68 4.64 1.15 -3.82
CA ARG A 68 3.31 1.31 -4.40
C ARG A 68 2.81 -0.04 -4.89
N ARG A 69 1.54 -0.37 -4.64
CA ARG A 69 0.93 -1.63 -5.05
C ARG A 69 -0.55 -1.42 -5.38
N SER A 70 -1.01 -1.97 -6.50
CA SER A 70 -2.44 -2.02 -6.81
C SER A 70 -3.19 -2.89 -5.81
N LEU A 71 -4.37 -2.44 -5.38
CA LEU A 71 -5.17 -3.16 -4.41
C LEU A 71 -5.92 -4.35 -5.06
N SER A 72 -5.96 -5.49 -4.37
CA SER A 72 -6.77 -6.64 -4.78
C SER A 72 -8.26 -6.39 -4.53
N LYS A 73 -9.15 -7.22 -5.11
CA LYS A 73 -10.61 -7.15 -4.85
C LYS A 73 -10.91 -7.17 -3.35
N ASN A 74 -10.32 -8.12 -2.62
CA ASN A 74 -10.54 -8.26 -1.17
C ASN A 74 -10.01 -7.06 -0.37
N ALA A 75 -8.85 -6.51 -0.76
CA ALA A 75 -8.29 -5.34 -0.08
C ALA A 75 -9.14 -4.08 -0.32
N ARG A 76 -9.71 -3.93 -1.52
CA ARG A 76 -10.66 -2.85 -1.83
C ARG A 76 -11.94 -2.98 -0.99
N GLY A 77 -12.51 -4.18 -0.90
CA GLY A 77 -13.69 -4.43 -0.07
C GLY A 77 -13.46 -4.13 1.41
N ARG A 78 -12.29 -4.50 1.96
CA ARG A 78 -11.92 -4.15 3.35
C ARG A 78 -11.80 -2.65 3.61
N LEU A 79 -11.55 -1.85 2.58
CA LEU A 79 -11.43 -0.40 2.66
C LEU A 79 -12.75 0.32 2.32
N GLY A 80 -13.84 -0.41 2.06
CA GLY A 80 -15.13 0.18 1.67
C GLY A 80 -15.11 0.86 0.30
N LEU A 81 -14.16 0.52 -0.57
CA LEU A 81 -14.13 1.04 -1.93
C LEU A 81 -15.19 0.32 -2.78
N ALA A 82 -15.87 1.08 -3.64
CA ALA A 82 -16.89 0.54 -4.53
C ALA A 82 -16.32 -0.57 -5.43
N GLU A 83 -17.19 -1.50 -5.82
CA GLU A 83 -16.80 -2.58 -6.72
C GLU A 83 -16.36 -2.00 -8.08
N GLY A 84 -15.30 -2.56 -8.65
CA GLY A 84 -14.71 -2.04 -9.89
C GLY A 84 -13.73 -0.85 -9.71
N THR A 85 -13.74 -0.12 -8.59
CA THR A 85 -12.86 1.03 -8.38
C THR A 85 -11.38 0.64 -8.46
N VAL A 86 -10.62 1.29 -9.33
CA VAL A 86 -9.17 1.07 -9.44
C VAL A 86 -8.45 1.91 -8.38
N ALA A 87 -7.68 1.26 -7.51
CA ALA A 87 -6.96 1.94 -6.45
C ALA A 87 -5.52 1.40 -6.30
N VAL A 88 -4.61 2.30 -5.97
CA VAL A 88 -3.20 2.03 -5.71
C VAL A 88 -2.88 2.48 -4.29
N ARG A 89 -2.35 1.57 -3.48
CA ARG A 89 -1.83 1.88 -2.15
C ARG A 89 -0.38 2.32 -2.28
N ILE A 90 -0.01 3.39 -1.59
CA ILE A 90 1.36 3.89 -1.47
C ILE A 90 1.69 3.99 0.02
N GLY A 91 2.86 3.53 0.44
CA GLY A 91 3.29 3.56 1.84
C GLY A 91 4.14 2.34 2.24
N PRO A 92 4.28 2.06 3.55
CA PRO A 92 4.95 0.86 4.03
C PRO A 92 4.11 -0.37 3.67
N ILE A 93 4.61 -1.14 2.70
CA ILE A 93 3.89 -2.29 2.11
C ILE A 93 4.77 -3.54 2.10
N LYS A 94 6.05 -3.42 1.73
CA LYS A 94 6.94 -4.57 1.68
C LYS A 94 7.30 -5.02 3.08
N LYS A 95 7.44 -6.33 3.25
CA LYS A 95 8.09 -6.88 4.44
C LYS A 95 9.60 -6.73 4.29
N VAL A 96 10.27 -6.39 5.38
CA VAL A 96 11.73 -6.36 5.48
C VAL A 96 12.08 -7.33 6.60
N ASN A 97 13.01 -8.26 6.34
CA ASN A 97 13.37 -9.31 7.29
C ASN A 97 12.15 -10.11 7.82
N SER A 98 11.18 -10.39 6.93
CA SER A 98 9.89 -11.04 7.25
C SER A 98 8.91 -10.24 8.13
N TYR A 99 9.28 -9.03 8.56
CA TYR A 99 8.44 -8.17 9.39
C TYR A 99 7.74 -7.07 8.58
N SER A 100 6.50 -6.75 8.99
CA SER A 100 5.73 -5.65 8.41
C SER A 100 6.09 -4.34 9.11
N GLN A 101 6.59 -3.38 8.35
CA GLN A 101 6.95 -2.05 8.87
C GLN A 101 5.75 -1.10 8.92
N ALA A 102 4.52 -1.57 8.64
CA ALA A 102 3.32 -0.73 8.67
C ALA A 102 3.03 -0.14 10.05
N TYR A 103 3.28 -0.91 11.11
CA TYR A 103 3.12 -0.43 12.48
C TYR A 103 4.14 0.66 12.81
N VAL A 104 5.42 0.44 12.47
CA VAL A 104 6.49 1.42 12.65
C VAL A 104 6.18 2.71 11.88
N GLY A 105 5.75 2.60 10.62
CA GLY A 105 5.33 3.75 9.82
C GLY A 105 4.20 4.55 10.46
N ARG A 106 3.22 3.89 11.12
CA ARG A 106 2.15 4.57 11.86
C ARG A 106 2.67 5.32 13.09
N LEU A 107 3.58 4.69 13.85
CA LEU A 107 4.21 5.33 15.01
C LEU A 107 5.01 6.56 14.60
N VAL A 108 5.74 6.48 13.49
CA VAL A 108 6.51 7.61 12.95
C VAL A 108 5.58 8.72 12.46
N GLU A 109 4.54 8.38 11.69
CA GLU A 109 3.65 9.39 11.10
C GLU A 109 2.84 10.16 12.16
N HIS A 110 2.37 9.48 13.21
CA HIS A 110 1.46 10.07 14.20
C HIS A 110 2.09 10.33 15.57
N GLY A 111 3.25 9.76 15.85
CA GLY A 111 3.84 9.79 17.18
C GLY A 111 3.10 8.89 18.17
N VAL A 112 3.53 8.98 19.43
CA VAL A 112 2.95 8.28 20.59
C VAL A 112 3.00 9.21 21.78
N GLU A 113 1.89 9.36 22.47
CA GLU A 113 1.87 10.17 23.70
C GLU A 113 2.63 9.50 24.85
N PRO A 114 3.24 10.29 25.75
CA PRO A 114 3.81 9.75 26.97
C PRO A 114 2.77 8.97 27.76
N SER A 115 3.10 7.73 28.16
CA SER A 115 2.16 6.86 28.86
C SER A 115 2.90 6.00 29.87
N THR A 116 2.19 5.64 30.94
CA THR A 116 2.73 4.75 31.96
C THR A 116 2.33 3.31 31.62
N ARG A 117 3.31 2.41 31.51
CA ARG A 117 3.07 1.00 31.15
C ARG A 117 3.50 0.07 32.28
N LYS A 118 2.64 -0.91 32.57
CA LYS A 118 2.97 -2.03 33.46
C LYS A 118 3.61 -3.14 32.62
N VAL A 119 4.82 -3.55 32.98
CA VAL A 119 5.51 -4.66 32.33
C VAL A 119 5.75 -5.74 33.35
N PHE A 120 5.46 -6.97 32.92
CA PHE A 120 5.74 -8.17 33.68
C PHE A 120 7.08 -8.71 33.19
N ARG A 121 8.10 -8.68 34.04
CA ARG A 121 9.39 -9.31 33.72
C ARG A 121 9.60 -10.51 34.63
N ARG A 122 10.07 -11.59 34.02
CA ARG A 122 10.51 -12.78 34.72
C ARG A 122 11.94 -12.56 35.22
N ILE A 123 12.16 -12.70 36.53
CA ILE A 123 13.44 -12.36 37.18
C ILE A 123 14.38 -13.57 37.31
N GLY A 124 14.00 -14.77 36.87
CA GLY A 124 14.92 -15.94 36.84
C GLY A 124 14.45 -17.11 35.94
N GLY A 125 15.43 -17.84 35.38
CA GLY A 125 15.26 -19.20 34.81
C GLY A 125 15.16 -20.23 35.94
N THR A 126 14.64 -21.45 35.79
CA THR A 126 14.41 -22.35 34.66
C THR A 126 13.17 -23.25 34.92
N HIS A 127 12.64 -23.83 33.83
CA HIS A 127 11.93 -25.11 33.62
C HIS A 127 10.93 -25.76 34.60
N ASN A 128 10.62 -25.25 35.80
CA ASN A 128 9.61 -25.90 36.64
C ASN A 128 8.23 -25.26 36.47
N LEU A 129 7.35 -25.93 35.71
CA LEU A 129 5.95 -25.52 35.47
C LEU A 129 5.13 -25.30 36.75
N LYS A 130 5.54 -25.87 37.89
CA LYS A 130 4.79 -25.82 39.15
C LYS A 130 4.97 -24.55 39.99
N ARG A 131 5.92 -23.64 39.67
CA ARG A 131 6.15 -22.35 40.37
C ARG A 131 5.97 -21.12 39.46
N ARG A 132 5.06 -21.19 38.49
CA ARG A 132 4.92 -20.21 37.38
C ARG A 132 4.66 -18.74 37.79
N TYR A 133 4.16 -18.46 39.00
CA TYR A 133 3.79 -17.10 39.42
C TYR A 133 4.74 -16.46 40.44
N ALA A 134 5.67 -17.21 41.04
CA ALA A 134 6.49 -16.69 42.15
C ALA A 134 7.62 -15.72 41.73
N HIS A 135 7.89 -15.59 40.43
CA HIS A 135 9.06 -14.86 39.93
C HIS A 135 8.74 -13.79 38.87
N ILE A 136 7.47 -13.36 38.80
CA ILE A 136 7.04 -12.26 37.94
C ILE A 136 6.96 -11.01 38.81
N ARG A 137 7.84 -10.04 38.58
CA ARG A 137 7.64 -8.69 39.15
C ARG A 137 7.00 -7.81 38.10
N ALA A 138 5.92 -7.14 38.50
CA ALA A 138 5.34 -6.05 37.75
C ALA A 138 6.12 -4.78 38.11
N TYR A 139 6.71 -4.14 37.12
CA TYR A 139 7.19 -2.77 37.28
C TYR A 139 6.40 -1.84 36.37
N THR A 140 6.18 -0.65 36.88
CA THR A 140 5.51 0.42 36.18
C THR A 140 6.60 1.37 35.70
N TYR A 141 6.70 1.61 34.40
CA TYR A 141 7.64 2.58 33.86
C TYR A 141 6.90 3.66 33.07
N LYS A 142 7.43 4.89 33.12
CA LYS A 142 6.90 6.03 32.38
C LYS A 142 7.58 6.07 31.01
N HIS A 143 6.86 5.75 29.95
CA HIS A 143 7.36 5.87 28.59
C HIS A 143 7.29 7.36 28.19
N PRO A 144 8.39 7.97 27.71
CA PRO A 144 8.45 9.40 27.39
C PRO A 144 7.61 9.79 26.15
N GLY A 145 7.04 8.80 25.45
CA GLY A 145 6.34 9.01 24.19
C GLY A 145 7.32 9.13 23.02
N GLN A 146 6.79 9.53 21.87
CA GLN A 146 7.55 9.80 20.65
C GLN A 146 6.83 10.92 19.88
N LYS A 147 7.55 11.99 19.52
CA LYS A 147 6.98 13.04 18.66
C LYS A 147 6.76 12.52 17.24
N ALA A 148 5.69 12.97 16.60
CA ALA A 148 5.40 12.65 15.20
C ALA A 148 6.47 13.22 14.28
N GLN A 149 6.88 12.42 13.29
CA GLN A 149 7.78 12.81 12.21
C GLN A 149 7.11 12.44 10.87
N PRO A 150 6.07 13.19 10.47
CA PRO A 150 5.26 12.83 9.31
C PRO A 150 6.08 12.90 8.02
N PHE A 151 5.97 11.85 7.21
CA PHE A 151 6.67 11.74 5.92
C PHE A 151 5.70 11.44 4.77
N MET A 152 4.51 10.90 5.07
CA MET A 152 3.51 10.59 4.04
C MET A 152 2.72 11.86 3.65
N ALA A 153 2.16 12.56 4.64
CA ALA A 153 1.37 13.77 4.37
C ALA A 153 2.17 14.87 3.64
N PRO A 154 3.42 15.19 4.02
CA PRO A 154 4.19 16.19 3.29
C PRO A 154 4.58 15.73 1.87
N ALA A 155 4.78 14.42 1.66
CA ALA A 155 5.04 13.88 0.32
C ALA A 155 3.83 14.03 -0.61
N LEU A 156 2.62 13.83 -0.09
CA LEU A 156 1.38 14.08 -0.85
C LEU A 156 1.25 15.57 -1.20
N LYS A 157 1.44 16.46 -0.21
CA LYS A 157 1.36 17.91 -0.41
C LYS A 157 2.34 18.41 -1.47
N ARG A 158 3.59 17.93 -1.45
CA ARG A 158 4.63 18.30 -2.43
C ARG A 158 4.33 17.88 -3.87
N ASN A 159 3.53 16.83 -4.05
CA ASN A 159 3.25 16.26 -5.37
C ASN A 159 1.83 16.54 -5.87
N ALA A 160 1.00 17.25 -5.10
CA ALA A 160 -0.41 17.47 -5.39
C ALA A 160 -0.62 18.16 -6.76
N SER A 161 0.16 19.20 -7.06
CA SER A 161 0.02 19.97 -8.31
C SER A 161 0.38 19.18 -9.57
N GLN A 162 1.29 18.21 -9.47
CA GLN A 162 1.74 17.39 -10.61
C GLN A 162 0.98 16.07 -10.73
N PHE A 163 0.07 15.76 -9.80
CA PHE A 163 -0.58 14.45 -9.75
C PHE A 163 -1.43 14.22 -11.00
N GLN A 164 -2.26 15.20 -11.36
CA GLN A 164 -3.21 15.11 -12.46
C GLN A 164 -2.50 14.98 -13.82
N SER A 165 -1.51 15.82 -14.10
CA SER A 165 -0.75 15.74 -15.36
C SER A 165 -0.05 14.39 -15.52
N ARG A 166 0.65 13.93 -14.48
CA ARG A 166 1.34 12.62 -14.50
C ARG A 166 0.39 11.43 -14.61
N PHE A 167 -0.82 11.57 -14.05
CA PHE A 167 -1.88 10.57 -14.20
C PHE A 167 -2.28 10.43 -15.67
N TYR A 168 -2.62 11.55 -16.32
CA TYR A 168 -3.00 11.54 -17.73
C TYR A 168 -1.86 11.12 -18.64
N ASP A 169 -0.61 11.55 -18.37
CA ASP A 169 0.57 11.08 -19.11
C ASP A 169 0.72 9.56 -19.03
N GLY A 170 0.46 8.97 -17.86
CA GLY A 170 0.56 7.53 -17.65
C GLY A 170 -0.55 6.76 -18.35
N MET A 171 -1.74 7.33 -18.38
CA MET A 171 -2.88 6.79 -19.10
C MET A 171 -2.66 6.86 -20.62
N ALA A 172 -2.26 8.02 -21.13
CA ALA A 172 -1.98 8.25 -22.55
C ALA A 172 -0.85 7.34 -23.06
N ALA A 173 0.25 7.23 -22.29
CA ALA A 173 1.35 6.32 -22.63
C ALA A 173 0.90 4.84 -22.66
N TYR A 174 -0.05 4.46 -21.79
CA TYR A 174 -0.60 3.12 -21.79
C TYR A 174 -1.47 2.85 -23.03
N LEU A 175 -2.38 3.78 -23.35
CA LEU A 175 -3.29 3.67 -24.51
C LEU A 175 -2.52 3.64 -25.83
N LYS A 176 -1.57 4.57 -26.00
CA LYS A 176 -0.66 4.60 -27.17
C LYS A 176 0.07 3.27 -27.39
N ARG A 177 0.56 2.64 -26.32
CA ARG A 177 1.21 1.32 -26.40
C ARG A 177 0.25 0.19 -26.77
N LYS A 178 -1.05 0.36 -26.48
CA LYS A 178 -2.10 -0.61 -26.83
C LYS A 178 -2.72 -0.37 -28.20
N GLY A 179 -2.30 0.66 -28.93
CA GLY A 179 -2.81 0.95 -30.28
C GLY A 179 -4.23 1.49 -30.26
N VAL A 180 -4.64 2.10 -29.14
CA VAL A 180 -5.90 2.82 -28.96
C VAL A 180 -5.60 4.31 -28.84
#